data_AF-A0A2K5L230-F1
#
_entry.id   AF-A0A2K5L230-F1
#
_cell.length_a   1.000
_cell.length_b   1.000
_cell.length_c   1.000
_cell.angle_alpha   90.00
_cell.angle_beta   90.00
_cell.angle_gamma   90.00
#
_symmetry.space_group_name_H-M   'P 1'
#
loop_
_entity.id
_entity.type
_entity.pdbx_description
1 polymer ?
#
loop_
_entity_poly.entity_id
_entity_poly.type
_entity_poly.pdbx_seq_one_letter_code
_entity_poly.pdbx_strand_id
1 'polypeptide(L)'
;MNGDSRAAVVTSPPPTTAPHKERYFDRVDENNPEYLRERNMAPDLRQDFNMMEQKKRVSMILQSPAFCEELESMIQEQFKKGKNPTGLLALQQIADFMTTNVPNVYPAAPQGGMAALNMSLGMVTPVNDLRGSDSIAYDKGEKLLRCKLAAFYRLADLFGWSQLIYNHITTRVNSEQEHFLIVPFGLLYSEVTASSLVKINLQGDVVDRGSTNLGVNQAGFTLHSAIYAARPDVKCVVHIHTPAGAAVSAMKCGLLPISPEALSLGEVAYHDYHGILVDEEEKVLIQKNLGPKSKVLILRNHGLVSVGESVEEAFYYIHNLVVACEIQVRTLASAGGPDNLVLLNPEKYKAKSRSPGSPVGEGTGSLPKWQIGEQEFEALMRMLDNLGFRMHSSHQRLR
;
A
#
# COMPACT_ATOMS: atom_id res chain seq x y z
N MET A 1 44.18 60.88 37.24
CA MET A 1 44.18 61.96 36.22
C MET A 1 44.79 61.40 34.95
N ASN A 2 44.04 61.52 33.83
CA ASN A 2 44.43 61.71 32.43
C ASN A 2 45.70 61.00 31.89
N GLY A 3 45.72 60.39 30.70
CA GLY A 3 44.82 60.51 29.56
C GLY A 3 45.36 59.72 28.36
N ASP A 4 44.60 59.81 27.27
CA ASP A 4 44.69 59.14 25.97
C ASP A 4 46.09 58.93 25.34
N SER A 5 46.20 57.86 24.55
CA SER A 5 47.20 57.72 23.49
C SER A 5 46.60 57.01 22.28
N ARG A 6 46.07 57.79 21.33
CA ARG A 6 45.91 57.41 19.92
C ARG A 6 47.28 57.48 19.25
N ALA A 7 47.67 56.47 18.48
CA ALA A 7 48.76 56.56 17.51
C ALA A 7 48.30 56.02 16.15
N ALA A 8 48.56 56.84 15.13
CA ALA A 8 48.02 56.77 13.78
C ALA A 8 48.75 55.77 12.89
N VAL A 9 48.03 55.33 11.86
CA VAL A 9 48.47 54.47 10.76
C VAL A 9 49.49 55.21 9.89
N VAL A 10 50.65 54.59 9.66
CA VAL A 10 51.63 55.02 8.66
C VAL A 10 51.67 53.97 7.55
N THR A 11 51.33 54.37 6.34
CA THR A 11 51.39 53.54 5.13
C THR A 11 52.67 53.85 4.36
N SER A 12 53.39 52.82 3.91
CA SER A 12 54.52 52.92 2.97
C SER A 12 54.02 52.73 1.53
N PRO A 13 54.55 53.48 0.54
CA PRO A 13 54.10 53.40 -0.86
C PRO A 13 54.67 52.15 -1.59
N PRO A 14 53.97 51.64 -2.63
CA PRO A 14 54.35 50.39 -3.28
C PRO A 14 55.54 50.56 -4.25
N PRO A 15 56.39 49.53 -4.42
CA PRO A 15 57.48 49.56 -5.38
C PRO A 15 56.98 49.45 -6.83
N THR A 16 57.53 50.31 -7.67
CA THR A 16 57.32 50.44 -9.12
C THR A 16 58.13 49.42 -9.91
N THR A 17 57.57 48.24 -10.16
CA THR A 17 57.92 47.38 -11.31
C THR A 17 56.68 46.55 -11.68
N ALA A 18 56.25 46.61 -12.94
CA ALA A 18 55.09 45.87 -13.43
C ALA A 18 55.53 44.50 -13.96
N PRO A 19 55.05 43.36 -13.40
CA PRO A 19 55.05 42.11 -14.13
C PRO A 19 53.82 42.07 -15.05
N HIS A 20 54.05 41.65 -16.30
CA HIS A 20 53.07 41.47 -17.35
C HIS A 20 51.69 41.00 -16.86
N LYS A 21 50.63 41.74 -17.19
CA LYS A 21 49.25 41.25 -17.15
C LYS A 21 49.08 40.23 -18.28
N GLU A 22 49.25 38.94 -18.00
CA GLU A 22 48.60 37.91 -18.81
C GLU A 22 47.09 38.13 -18.71
N ARG A 23 46.44 38.32 -19.86
CA ARG A 23 44.99 38.48 -19.92
C ARG A 23 44.35 37.13 -19.62
N TYR A 24 43.22 37.16 -18.92
CA TYR A 24 42.43 35.99 -18.47
C TYR A 24 42.04 35.00 -19.59
N PHE A 25 42.26 35.34 -20.86
CA PHE A 25 41.85 34.56 -22.03
C PHE A 25 42.92 33.60 -22.57
N ASP A 26 44.17 33.65 -22.10
CA ASP A 26 45.27 32.84 -22.67
C ASP A 26 45.45 31.45 -22.01
N ARG A 27 44.39 30.85 -21.44
CA ARG A 27 44.48 29.53 -20.76
C ARG A 27 43.57 28.42 -21.31
N VAL A 28 42.85 28.67 -22.39
CA VAL A 28 41.96 27.63 -22.97
C VAL A 28 42.56 27.14 -24.27
N ASP A 29 43.11 25.92 -24.24
CA ASP A 29 43.51 25.22 -25.45
C ASP A 29 42.25 24.84 -26.24
N GLU A 30 41.98 25.60 -27.31
CA GLU A 30 40.79 25.43 -28.15
C GLU A 30 40.71 24.06 -28.85
N ASN A 31 41.82 23.31 -28.88
CA ASN A 31 41.87 21.97 -29.46
C ASN A 31 41.74 20.85 -28.42
N ASN A 32 41.53 21.18 -27.13
CA ASN A 32 41.31 20.17 -26.11
C ASN A 32 39.99 19.40 -26.38
N PRO A 33 40.04 18.06 -26.54
CA PRO A 33 38.86 17.25 -26.86
C PRO A 33 37.75 17.34 -25.81
N GLU A 34 38.09 17.62 -24.54
CA GLU A 34 37.08 17.83 -23.49
C GLU A 34 36.39 19.19 -23.63
N TYR A 35 37.15 20.26 -23.89
CA TYR A 35 36.59 21.60 -24.10
C TYR A 35 35.64 21.64 -25.32
N LEU A 36 36.03 20.97 -26.41
CA LEU A 36 35.21 20.86 -27.61
C LEU A 36 33.95 20.01 -27.40
N ARG A 37 34.06 18.92 -26.64
CA ARG A 37 32.91 18.06 -26.27
C ARG A 37 31.93 18.83 -25.40
N GLU A 38 32.42 19.60 -24.44
CA GLU A 38 31.59 20.44 -23.58
C GLU A 38 30.92 21.56 -24.38
N ARG A 39 31.66 22.30 -25.21
CA ARG A 39 31.14 23.40 -26.04
C ARG A 39 30.00 22.95 -26.96
N ASN A 40 30.10 21.75 -27.51
CA ASN A 40 29.13 21.20 -28.47
C ASN A 40 27.97 20.44 -27.78
N MET A 41 27.96 20.34 -26.45
CA MET A 41 26.91 19.64 -25.69
C MET A 41 25.72 20.57 -25.43
N ALA A 42 24.51 20.10 -25.74
CA ALA A 42 23.29 20.87 -25.50
C ALA A 42 23.13 21.19 -23.98
N PRO A 43 22.51 22.33 -23.62
CA PRO A 43 22.44 22.79 -22.22
C PRO A 43 21.84 21.75 -21.26
N ASP A 44 20.80 21.05 -21.69
CA ASP A 44 20.10 20.03 -20.89
C ASP A 44 21.00 18.81 -20.60
N LEU A 45 21.76 18.36 -21.61
CA LEU A 45 22.71 17.25 -21.46
C LEU A 45 23.90 17.59 -20.54
N ARG A 46 24.34 18.86 -20.55
CA ARG A 46 25.39 19.37 -19.66
C ARG A 46 24.94 19.39 -18.20
N GLN A 47 23.69 19.80 -17.96
CA GLN A 47 23.10 19.80 -16.63
C GLN A 47 22.95 18.37 -16.10
N ASP A 48 22.49 17.44 -16.93
CA ASP A 48 22.37 16.02 -16.56
C ASP A 48 23.73 15.38 -16.25
N PHE A 49 24.76 15.67 -17.04
CA PHE A 49 26.12 15.15 -16.79
C PHE A 49 26.70 15.66 -15.47
N ASN A 50 26.53 16.96 -15.18
CA ASN A 50 26.96 17.55 -13.91
C ASN A 50 26.20 16.96 -12.71
N MET A 51 24.88 16.76 -12.84
CA MET A 51 24.10 16.06 -11.82
C MET A 51 24.54 14.61 -11.64
N MET A 52 24.90 13.92 -12.72
CA MET A 52 25.37 12.54 -12.68
C MET A 52 26.74 12.42 -12.01
N GLU A 53 27.68 13.32 -12.31
CA GLU A 53 28.98 13.39 -11.62
C GLU A 53 28.83 13.74 -10.14
N GLN A 54 27.93 14.67 -9.82
CA GLN A 54 27.68 15.05 -8.44
C GLN A 54 27.07 13.88 -7.66
N LYS A 55 26.11 13.15 -8.24
CA LYS A 55 25.58 11.90 -7.69
C LYS A 55 26.65 10.82 -7.53
N LYS A 56 27.57 10.68 -8.50
CA LYS A 56 28.69 9.74 -8.43
C LYS A 56 29.66 10.08 -7.30
N ARG A 57 30.04 11.36 -7.16
CA ARG A 57 30.90 11.83 -6.05
C ARG A 57 30.25 11.61 -4.69
N VAL A 58 28.96 11.95 -4.56
CA VAL A 58 28.19 11.70 -3.33
C VAL A 58 28.15 10.20 -3.02
N SER A 59 27.86 9.35 -4.01
CA SER A 59 27.84 7.90 -3.83
C SER A 59 29.19 7.35 -3.38
N MET A 60 30.31 7.85 -3.92
CA MET A 60 31.65 7.42 -3.51
C MET A 60 32.01 7.84 -2.08
N ILE A 61 31.54 9.02 -1.64
CA ILE A 61 31.74 9.48 -0.26
C ILE A 61 30.91 8.61 0.71
N LEU A 62 29.66 8.31 0.36
CA LEU A 62 28.77 7.49 1.19
C LEU A 62 29.21 6.01 1.26
N GLN A 63 29.99 5.54 0.29
CA GLN A 63 30.58 4.19 0.27
C GLN A 63 31.99 4.13 0.86
N SER A 64 32.53 5.27 1.32
CA SER A 64 33.87 5.33 1.91
C SER A 64 33.86 4.66 3.30
N PRO A 65 34.67 3.61 3.53
CA PRO A 65 34.73 2.93 4.83
C PRO A 65 35.10 3.89 5.97
N ALA A 66 36.02 4.82 5.72
CA ALA A 66 36.45 5.81 6.71
C ALA A 66 35.32 6.78 7.10
N PHE A 67 34.46 7.14 6.13
CA PHE A 67 33.32 8.01 6.39
C PHE A 67 32.23 7.27 7.18
N CYS A 68 31.98 5.99 6.86
CA CYS A 68 31.06 5.15 7.61
C CYS A 68 31.51 4.95 9.07
N GLU A 69 32.80 4.69 9.31
CA GLU A 69 33.35 4.55 10.66
C GLU A 69 33.25 5.86 11.48
N GLU A 70 33.52 7.00 10.85
CA GLU A 70 33.40 8.31 11.50
C GLU A 70 31.94 8.64 11.83
N LEU A 71 31.02 8.31 10.93
CA LEU A 71 29.58 8.47 11.14
C LEU A 71 29.06 7.55 12.26
N GLU A 72 29.48 6.29 12.30
CA GLU A 72 29.11 5.34 13.36
C GLU A 72 29.64 5.79 14.72
N SER A 73 30.87 6.29 14.79
CA SER A 73 31.45 6.87 16.00
C SER A 73 30.62 8.07 16.48
N MET A 74 30.25 8.97 15.57
CA MET A 74 29.43 10.14 15.89
C MET A 74 28.02 9.76 16.34
N ILE A 75 27.41 8.74 15.73
CA ILE A 75 26.11 8.18 16.15
C ILE A 75 26.22 7.59 17.56
N GLN A 76 27.23 6.77 17.83
CA GLN A 76 27.45 6.17 19.16
C GLN A 76 27.68 7.24 20.25
N GLU A 77 28.37 8.32 19.92
CA GLU A 77 28.57 9.45 20.83
C GLU A 77 27.25 10.19 21.14
N GLN A 78 26.39 10.36 20.14
CA GLN A 78 25.05 10.93 20.32
C GLN A 78 24.12 10.02 21.14
N PHE A 79 24.21 8.70 20.96
CA PHE A 79 23.47 7.73 21.77
C PHE A 79 23.89 7.76 23.24
N LYS A 80 25.19 7.95 23.52
CA LYS A 80 25.70 8.10 24.90
C LYS A 80 25.31 9.43 25.55
N LYS A 81 25.14 10.50 24.77
CA LYS A 81 24.87 11.86 25.30
C LYS A 81 23.41 12.17 25.62
N GLY A 82 22.45 11.31 25.25
CA GLY A 82 21.08 11.33 25.76
C GLY A 82 20.32 12.66 25.66
N LYS A 83 19.37 12.72 24.72
CA LYS A 83 18.33 13.76 24.47
C LYS A 83 18.68 14.83 23.43
N ASN A 84 18.46 14.50 22.16
CA ASN A 84 17.78 15.42 21.24
C ASN A 84 17.04 14.62 20.14
N PRO A 85 15.68 14.60 20.10
CA PRO A 85 14.93 13.75 19.16
C PRO A 85 15.17 14.13 17.69
N THR A 86 15.51 15.39 17.40
CA THR A 86 15.76 15.87 16.04
C THR A 86 17.09 15.35 15.47
N GLY A 87 18.11 15.19 16.31
CA GLY A 87 19.42 14.67 15.89
C GLY A 87 19.37 13.19 15.54
N LEU A 88 18.59 12.39 16.31
CA LEU A 88 18.35 10.98 16.01
C LEU A 88 17.55 10.80 14.71
N LEU A 89 16.53 11.63 14.47
CA LEU A 89 15.77 11.60 13.22
C LEU A 89 16.62 11.99 12.01
N ALA A 90 17.49 13.00 12.14
CA ALA A 90 18.41 13.39 11.06
C ALA A 90 19.44 12.28 10.76
N LEU A 91 20.00 11.64 11.79
CA LEU A 91 20.93 10.52 11.63
C LEU A 91 20.25 9.29 11.01
N GLN A 92 19.00 9.01 11.38
CA GLN A 92 18.21 7.95 10.79
C GLN A 92 17.86 8.23 9.33
N GLN A 93 17.52 9.47 8.97
CA GLN A 93 17.30 9.88 7.58
C GLN A 93 18.56 9.78 6.73
N ILE A 94 19.73 10.07 7.31
CA ILE A 94 21.02 9.93 6.64
C ILE A 94 21.38 8.45 6.43
N ALA A 95 21.15 7.59 7.42
CA ALA A 95 21.33 6.14 7.31
C ALA A 95 20.35 5.50 6.30
N ASP A 96 19.09 5.94 6.30
CA ASP A 96 18.07 5.54 5.32
C ASP A 96 18.45 5.97 3.89
N PHE A 97 19.13 7.10 3.72
CA PHE A 97 19.62 7.54 2.41
C PHE A 97 20.76 6.65 1.88
N MET A 98 21.64 6.15 2.75
CA MET A 98 22.80 5.33 2.38
C MET A 98 22.46 3.89 1.95
N THR A 99 21.33 3.34 2.38
CA THR A 99 20.96 1.93 2.14
C THR A 99 20.18 1.70 0.84
N THR A 100 19.81 2.75 0.11
CA THR A 100 18.95 2.70 -1.08
C THR A 100 19.60 2.19 -2.38
N ASN A 101 20.90 1.85 -2.38
CA ASN A 101 21.65 1.57 -3.62
C ASN A 101 22.19 0.13 -3.77
N VAL A 102 21.58 -0.88 -3.13
CA VAL A 102 21.95 -2.29 -3.36
C VAL A 102 20.83 -3.03 -4.12
N PRO A 103 21.06 -3.52 -5.35
CA PRO A 103 20.06 -4.32 -6.06
C PRO A 103 20.03 -5.74 -5.48
N ASN A 104 18.89 -6.15 -4.92
CA ASN A 104 18.74 -7.48 -4.34
C ASN A 104 18.30 -8.48 -5.42
N VAL A 105 19.19 -9.41 -5.77
CA VAL A 105 18.90 -10.62 -6.56
C VAL A 105 18.18 -11.62 -5.64
N TYR A 106 17.11 -12.24 -6.15
CA TYR A 106 16.26 -13.25 -5.51
C TYR A 106 16.99 -14.24 -4.58
N PRO A 107 16.28 -14.79 -3.58
CA PRO A 107 16.48 -16.19 -3.22
C PRO A 107 15.18 -17.01 -3.34
N ALA A 108 15.37 -18.22 -3.88
CA ALA A 108 14.39 -19.29 -3.96
C ALA A 108 13.91 -19.75 -2.57
N ALA A 109 12.66 -20.22 -2.52
CA ALA A 109 12.01 -20.77 -1.33
C ALA A 109 12.71 -22.03 -0.78
N PRO A 110 12.55 -22.30 0.53
CA PRO A 110 12.33 -23.67 0.96
C PRO A 110 11.17 -23.85 1.95
N GLN A 111 10.66 -25.07 1.91
CA GLN A 111 9.55 -25.61 2.68
C GLN A 111 9.80 -25.60 4.20
N GLY A 112 8.72 -25.35 4.95
CA GLY A 112 8.49 -25.91 6.29
C GLY A 112 9.27 -25.30 7.45
N GLY A 113 8.54 -24.72 8.41
CA GLY A 113 8.98 -24.58 9.80
C GLY A 113 9.88 -23.38 10.11
N MET A 114 9.33 -22.44 10.90
CA MET A 114 10.05 -21.51 11.80
C MET A 114 11.05 -20.51 11.21
N ALA A 115 11.16 -20.34 9.89
CA ALA A 115 12.08 -19.37 9.27
C ALA A 115 11.48 -17.98 8.92
N ALA A 116 10.33 -17.60 9.51
CA ALA A 116 9.66 -16.32 9.22
C ALA A 116 10.29 -15.07 9.89
N LEU A 117 11.42 -15.21 10.59
CA LEU A 117 12.04 -14.12 11.35
C LEU A 117 13.33 -13.55 10.74
N ASN A 118 13.69 -13.95 9.52
CA ASN A 118 14.86 -13.40 8.83
C ASN A 118 14.47 -12.47 7.66
N MET A 119 13.44 -11.64 7.88
CA MET A 119 13.25 -10.45 7.07
C MET A 119 14.43 -9.52 7.37
N SER A 120 15.40 -9.52 6.45
CA SER A 120 16.42 -8.48 6.34
C SER A 120 15.77 -7.12 6.58
N LEU A 121 16.45 -6.24 7.34
CA LEU A 121 16.13 -4.82 7.54
C LEU A 121 16.26 -4.03 6.21
N GLY A 122 15.61 -4.50 5.15
CA GLY A 122 15.32 -3.74 3.94
C GLY A 122 14.06 -2.92 4.20
N MET A 123 14.11 -1.62 3.90
CA MET A 123 12.98 -0.72 4.12
C MET A 123 11.74 -1.22 3.37
N VAL A 124 10.71 -1.60 4.13
CA VAL A 124 9.39 -1.97 3.59
C VAL A 124 8.78 -0.74 2.87
N THR A 125 8.30 -0.92 1.64
CA THR A 125 7.64 0.15 0.88
C THR A 125 6.42 0.64 1.64
N PRO A 126 6.33 1.95 1.96
CA PRO A 126 5.19 2.48 2.69
C PRO A 126 3.92 2.41 1.84
N VAL A 127 2.80 2.05 2.47
CA VAL A 127 1.48 2.06 1.84
C VAL A 127 1.03 3.50 1.60
N ASN A 128 1.22 4.37 2.59
CA ASN A 128 0.90 5.79 2.45
C ASN A 128 2.13 6.56 1.98
N ASP A 129 2.27 6.64 0.67
CA ASP A 129 3.34 7.33 -0.05
C ASP A 129 2.91 8.69 -0.63
N LEU A 130 1.67 9.12 -0.37
CA LEU A 130 1.14 10.39 -0.85
C LEU A 130 1.87 11.57 -0.18
N ARG A 131 2.83 12.18 -0.91
CA ARG A 131 3.62 13.34 -0.46
C ARG A 131 3.55 14.48 -1.49
N GLY A 132 3.79 15.71 -1.03
CA GLY A 132 3.94 16.87 -1.92
C GLY A 132 2.76 17.07 -2.87
N SER A 133 3.05 17.10 -4.17
CA SER A 133 2.08 17.29 -5.27
C SER A 133 0.97 16.25 -5.28
N ASP A 134 1.27 14.99 -4.99
CA ASP A 134 0.27 13.90 -5.04
C ASP A 134 -0.73 14.03 -3.90
N SER A 135 -0.29 14.57 -2.76
CA SER A 135 -1.21 14.94 -1.69
C SER A 135 -2.08 16.14 -2.08
N ILE A 136 -1.62 17.05 -2.94
CA ILE A 136 -2.48 18.18 -3.36
C ILE A 136 -3.51 17.74 -4.41
N ALA A 137 -3.21 16.70 -5.20
CA ALA A 137 -4.05 16.22 -6.29
C ALA A 137 -5.39 15.59 -5.86
N TYR A 138 -5.44 14.99 -4.67
CA TYR A 138 -6.63 14.24 -4.19
C TYR A 138 -7.33 14.96 -3.04
N ASP A 139 -8.66 14.87 -2.98
CA ASP A 139 -9.40 15.32 -1.81
C ASP A 139 -9.17 14.39 -0.60
N LYS A 140 -9.53 14.86 0.59
CA LYS A 140 -9.28 14.14 1.85
C LYS A 140 -9.97 12.76 1.89
N GLY A 141 -11.14 12.62 1.29
CA GLY A 141 -11.89 11.36 1.21
C GLY A 141 -11.21 10.37 0.29
N GLU A 142 -10.83 10.79 -0.92
CA GLU A 142 -10.09 9.95 -1.87
C GLU A 142 -8.76 9.47 -1.30
N LYS A 143 -7.96 10.34 -0.66
CA LYS A 143 -6.70 9.93 0.00
C LYS A 143 -6.90 8.82 1.01
N LEU A 144 -7.92 8.96 1.85
CA LEU A 144 -8.22 7.95 2.87
C LEU A 144 -8.60 6.61 2.23
N LEU A 145 -9.41 6.64 1.17
CA LEU A 145 -9.79 5.43 0.44
C LEU A 145 -8.60 4.78 -0.27
N ARG A 146 -7.70 5.57 -0.88
CA ARG A 146 -6.45 5.07 -1.47
C ARG A 146 -5.59 4.37 -0.43
N CYS A 147 -5.38 4.98 0.74
CA CYS A 147 -4.62 4.35 1.83
C CYS A 147 -5.29 3.07 2.33
N LYS A 148 -6.61 3.07 2.58
CA LYS A 148 -7.34 1.88 3.04
C LYS A 148 -7.34 0.75 2.01
N LEU A 149 -7.52 1.06 0.74
CA LEU A 149 -7.52 0.05 -0.32
C LEU A 149 -6.12 -0.53 -0.50
N ALA A 150 -5.07 0.31 -0.54
CA ALA A 150 -3.70 -0.16 -0.59
C ALA A 150 -3.33 -1.00 0.64
N ALA A 151 -3.83 -0.65 1.83
CA ALA A 151 -3.72 -1.48 3.04
C ALA A 151 -4.32 -2.87 2.85
N PHE A 152 -5.52 -2.92 2.28
CA PHE A 152 -6.21 -4.17 2.04
C PHE A 152 -5.42 -5.05 1.06
N TYR A 153 -4.87 -4.48 -0.02
CA TYR A 153 -3.96 -5.22 -0.89
C TYR A 153 -2.77 -5.83 -0.13
N ARG A 154 -2.11 -5.06 0.76
CA ARG A 154 -1.03 -5.60 1.61
C ARG A 154 -1.50 -6.69 2.56
N LEU A 155 -2.66 -6.53 3.19
CA LEU A 155 -3.23 -7.56 4.07
C LEU A 155 -3.55 -8.84 3.31
N ALA A 156 -4.14 -8.73 2.12
CA ALA A 156 -4.44 -9.87 1.27
C ALA A 156 -3.16 -10.61 0.85
N ASP A 157 -2.06 -9.90 0.60
CA ASP A 157 -0.76 -10.52 0.37
C ASP A 157 -0.21 -11.23 1.61
N LEU A 158 -0.21 -10.56 2.78
CA LEU A 158 0.25 -11.12 4.05
C LEU A 158 -0.54 -12.36 4.50
N PHE A 159 -1.83 -12.42 4.17
CA PHE A 159 -2.67 -13.59 4.45
C PHE A 159 -2.58 -14.67 3.37
N GLY A 160 -1.76 -14.49 2.33
CA GLY A 160 -1.58 -15.46 1.26
C GLY A 160 -2.80 -15.62 0.36
N TRP A 161 -3.61 -14.56 0.21
CA TRP A 161 -4.78 -14.55 -0.67
C TRP A 161 -4.47 -14.03 -2.07
N SER A 162 -3.27 -13.48 -2.29
CA SER A 162 -2.85 -13.00 -3.60
C SER A 162 -2.68 -14.17 -4.58
N GLN A 163 -3.25 -14.04 -5.78
CA GLN A 163 -3.00 -14.96 -6.90
C GLN A 163 -2.24 -14.19 -7.99
N LEU A 164 -0.91 -14.13 -7.84
CA LEU A 164 -0.03 -13.37 -8.72
C LEU A 164 -0.59 -11.95 -8.94
N ILE A 165 -1.00 -11.64 -10.17
CA ILE A 165 -1.51 -10.32 -10.61
C ILE A 165 -3.01 -10.33 -10.97
N TYR A 166 -3.76 -11.39 -10.62
CA TYR A 166 -5.08 -11.67 -11.20
C TYR A 166 -6.29 -11.36 -10.29
N ASN A 167 -6.09 -11.21 -8.98
CA ASN A 167 -7.18 -10.83 -8.09
C ASN A 167 -7.46 -9.33 -8.17
N HIS A 168 -8.66 -8.91 -7.78
CA HIS A 168 -9.05 -7.50 -7.81
C HIS A 168 -9.82 -7.09 -6.55
N ILE A 169 -9.49 -5.91 -6.03
CA ILE A 169 -10.21 -5.25 -4.94
C ILE A 169 -10.50 -3.82 -5.38
N THR A 170 -11.77 -3.43 -5.38
CA THR A 170 -12.17 -2.09 -5.82
C THR A 170 -12.91 -1.34 -4.73
N THR A 171 -12.76 -0.02 -4.72
CA THR A 171 -13.57 0.85 -3.86
C THR A 171 -14.11 2.06 -4.61
N ARG A 172 -15.39 2.38 -4.40
CA ARG A 172 -16.11 3.53 -4.97
C ARG A 172 -15.67 4.79 -4.23
N VAL A 173 -15.12 5.75 -4.95
CA VAL A 173 -14.63 7.02 -4.41
C VAL A 173 -15.71 8.10 -4.48
N ASN A 174 -16.39 8.17 -5.63
CA ASN A 174 -17.45 9.14 -5.86
C ASN A 174 -18.69 8.41 -6.39
N SER A 175 -19.81 8.52 -5.66
CA SER A 175 -21.07 7.90 -6.05
C SER A 175 -21.78 8.64 -7.18
N GLU A 176 -21.62 9.96 -7.30
CA GLU A 176 -22.25 10.75 -8.36
C GLU A 176 -21.58 10.54 -9.71
N GLN A 177 -20.25 10.39 -9.71
CA GLN A 177 -19.46 10.18 -10.93
C GLN A 177 -19.20 8.70 -11.24
N GLU A 178 -19.58 7.79 -10.34
CA GLU A 178 -19.28 6.36 -10.43
C GLU A 178 -17.79 6.09 -10.72
N HIS A 179 -16.94 6.68 -9.89
CA HIS A 179 -15.49 6.49 -9.94
C HIS A 179 -15.02 5.46 -8.91
N PHE A 180 -14.11 4.58 -9.33
CA PHE A 180 -13.60 3.46 -8.53
C PHE A 180 -12.08 3.43 -8.54
N LEU A 181 -11.46 3.00 -7.43
CA LEU A 181 -10.03 2.71 -7.37
C LEU A 181 -9.80 1.21 -7.57
N ILE A 182 -8.74 0.87 -8.29
CA ILE A 182 -8.30 -0.50 -8.54
C ILE A 182 -6.76 -0.57 -8.60
N VAL A 183 -6.19 -1.74 -8.34
CA VAL A 183 -4.76 -2.00 -8.60
C VAL A 183 -4.46 -1.89 -10.09
N PRO A 184 -3.35 -1.24 -10.50
CA PRO A 184 -2.87 -1.33 -11.87
C PRO A 184 -2.49 -2.76 -12.25
N PHE A 185 -2.84 -3.17 -13.45
CA PHE A 185 -2.55 -4.52 -13.94
C PHE A 185 -1.05 -4.72 -14.16
N GLY A 186 -0.49 -5.72 -13.48
CA GLY A 186 0.93 -6.06 -13.51
C GLY A 186 1.65 -5.91 -12.17
N LEU A 187 1.08 -5.19 -11.19
CA LEU A 187 1.64 -5.14 -9.84
C LEU A 187 1.21 -6.34 -9.01
N LEU A 188 2.13 -6.85 -8.20
CA LEU A 188 1.81 -7.73 -7.08
C LEU A 188 1.13 -6.92 -5.97
N TYR A 189 0.32 -7.60 -5.16
CA TYR A 189 -0.33 -6.99 -4.01
C TYR A 189 0.68 -6.44 -3.00
N SER A 190 1.86 -7.06 -2.90
CA SER A 190 3.02 -6.62 -2.12
C SER A 190 3.72 -5.36 -2.65
N GLU A 191 3.31 -4.81 -3.79
CA GLU A 191 3.88 -3.60 -4.38
C GLU A 191 2.94 -2.40 -4.28
N VAL A 192 1.65 -2.64 -4.00
CA VAL A 192 0.61 -1.61 -4.03
C VAL A 192 0.85 -0.53 -2.98
N THR A 193 0.78 0.72 -3.42
CA THR A 193 0.77 1.94 -2.57
C THR A 193 -0.45 2.80 -2.87
N ALA A 194 -0.75 3.77 -2.01
CA ALA A 194 -1.88 4.69 -2.18
C ALA A 194 -1.75 5.52 -3.48
N SER A 195 -0.54 5.96 -3.84
CA SER A 195 -0.29 6.69 -5.09
C SER A 195 -0.41 5.80 -6.33
N SER A 196 -0.05 4.51 -6.23
CA SER A 196 -0.03 3.58 -7.38
C SER A 196 -1.42 3.17 -7.88
N LEU A 197 -2.46 3.34 -7.06
CA LEU A 197 -3.83 2.97 -7.40
C LEU A 197 -4.35 3.82 -8.58
N VAL A 198 -5.07 3.17 -9.49
CA VAL A 198 -5.67 3.80 -10.67
C VAL A 198 -7.14 4.09 -10.37
N LYS A 199 -7.63 5.25 -10.79
CA LYS A 199 -9.05 5.62 -10.75
C LYS A 199 -9.68 5.38 -12.12
N ILE A 200 -10.80 4.66 -12.14
CA ILE A 200 -11.54 4.32 -13.36
C ILE A 200 -13.02 4.70 -13.23
N ASN A 201 -13.70 4.87 -14.36
CA ASN A 201 -15.16 5.00 -14.42
C ASN A 201 -15.84 3.60 -14.43
N LEU A 202 -17.18 3.56 -14.45
CA LEU A 202 -17.94 2.31 -14.47
C LEU A 202 -17.67 1.47 -15.75
N GLN A 203 -17.29 2.10 -16.85
CA GLN A 203 -16.93 1.44 -18.11
C GLN A 203 -15.51 0.84 -18.08
N GLY A 204 -14.72 1.14 -17.05
CA GLY A 204 -13.33 0.69 -16.93
C GLY A 204 -12.33 1.57 -17.68
N ASP A 205 -12.71 2.78 -18.10
CA ASP A 205 -11.79 3.76 -18.64
C ASP A 205 -11.03 4.46 -17.51
N VAL A 206 -9.75 4.73 -17.75
CA VAL A 206 -8.89 5.39 -16.78
C VAL A 206 -9.21 6.89 -16.70
N VAL A 207 -9.61 7.33 -15.52
CA VAL A 207 -9.85 8.75 -15.17
C VAL A 207 -8.59 9.36 -14.57
N ASP A 208 -7.85 8.59 -13.77
CA ASP A 208 -6.61 9.01 -13.13
C ASP A 208 -5.66 7.80 -13.03
N ARG A 209 -4.42 7.95 -13.52
CA ARG A 209 -3.42 6.87 -13.56
C ARG A 209 -2.67 6.65 -12.25
N GLY A 210 -2.85 7.51 -11.26
CA GLY A 210 -1.98 7.52 -10.09
C GLY A 210 -0.53 7.80 -10.47
N SER A 211 0.41 7.17 -9.76
CA SER A 211 1.86 7.30 -10.01
C SER A 211 2.42 6.31 -11.03
N THR A 212 1.58 5.49 -11.65
CA THR A 212 2.00 4.39 -12.55
C THR A 212 1.62 4.65 -14.00
N ASN A 213 2.40 4.05 -14.92
CA ASN A 213 2.08 4.02 -16.35
C ASN A 213 1.36 2.74 -16.78
N LEU A 214 1.12 1.82 -15.85
CA LEU A 214 0.40 0.57 -16.11
C LEU A 214 -1.08 0.82 -16.38
N GLY A 215 -1.70 -0.12 -17.11
CA GLY A 215 -3.13 -0.12 -17.39
C GLY A 215 -3.96 -0.78 -16.29
N VAL A 216 -5.22 -1.08 -16.59
CA VAL A 216 -6.13 -1.85 -15.73
C VAL A 216 -6.59 -3.11 -16.45
N ASN A 217 -6.91 -4.15 -15.70
CA ASN A 217 -7.51 -5.36 -16.26
C ASN A 217 -9.02 -5.15 -16.43
N GLN A 218 -9.45 -4.74 -17.62
CA GLN A 218 -10.87 -4.50 -17.91
C GLN A 218 -11.73 -5.76 -17.75
N ALA A 219 -11.21 -6.92 -18.15
CA ALA A 219 -11.93 -8.18 -17.98
C ALA A 219 -12.18 -8.47 -16.48
N GLY A 220 -11.15 -8.30 -15.65
CA GLY A 220 -11.27 -8.43 -14.20
C GLY A 220 -12.24 -7.44 -13.55
N PHE A 221 -12.30 -6.20 -14.07
CA PHE A 221 -13.22 -5.19 -13.57
C PHE A 221 -14.69 -5.42 -13.97
N THR A 222 -14.95 -6.24 -15.00
CA THR A 222 -16.31 -6.42 -15.52
C THR A 222 -17.26 -6.98 -14.46
N LEU A 223 -16.81 -7.97 -13.65
CA LEU A 223 -17.56 -8.49 -12.50
C LEU A 223 -17.88 -7.38 -11.47
N HIS A 224 -16.89 -6.55 -11.14
CA HIS A 224 -17.05 -5.46 -10.17
C HIS A 224 -18.04 -4.41 -10.68
N SER A 225 -17.95 -4.04 -11.96
CA SER A 225 -18.87 -3.09 -12.59
C SER A 225 -20.32 -3.58 -12.57
N ALA A 226 -20.55 -4.88 -12.83
CA ALA A 226 -21.88 -5.47 -12.78
C ALA A 226 -22.49 -5.39 -11.38
N ILE A 227 -21.70 -5.68 -10.35
CA ILE A 227 -22.11 -5.58 -8.94
C ILE A 227 -22.43 -4.13 -8.58
N TYR A 228 -21.53 -3.19 -8.91
CA TYR A 228 -21.74 -1.77 -8.60
C TYR A 228 -22.97 -1.18 -9.28
N ALA A 229 -23.26 -1.59 -10.51
CA ALA A 229 -24.44 -1.14 -11.24
C ALA A 229 -25.76 -1.61 -10.59
N ALA A 230 -25.79 -2.84 -10.04
CA ALA A 230 -26.98 -3.34 -9.35
C ALA A 230 -27.09 -2.93 -7.88
N ARG A 231 -25.97 -2.60 -7.25
CA ARG A 231 -25.89 -2.29 -5.81
C ARG A 231 -25.23 -0.93 -5.56
N PRO A 232 -25.99 0.18 -5.69
CA PRO A 232 -25.49 1.52 -5.39
C PRO A 232 -25.05 1.71 -3.92
N ASP A 233 -25.55 0.89 -3.00
CA ASP A 233 -25.13 0.85 -1.60
C ASP A 233 -23.71 0.29 -1.41
N VAL A 234 -23.25 -0.56 -2.32
CA VAL A 234 -21.93 -1.17 -2.26
C VAL A 234 -20.85 -0.16 -2.63
N LYS A 235 -19.88 -0.02 -1.73
CA LYS A 235 -18.70 0.82 -1.92
C LYS A 235 -17.45 0.00 -2.17
N CYS A 236 -17.28 -1.16 -1.55
CA CYS A 236 -16.11 -2.01 -1.76
C CYS A 236 -16.53 -3.40 -2.28
N VAL A 237 -15.81 -3.90 -3.29
CA VAL A 237 -15.98 -5.26 -3.83
C VAL A 237 -14.62 -5.94 -3.82
N VAL A 238 -14.59 -7.18 -3.31
CA VAL A 238 -13.39 -8.00 -3.20
C VAL A 238 -13.61 -9.26 -4.01
N HIS A 239 -12.70 -9.59 -4.92
CA HIS A 239 -12.69 -10.87 -5.61
C HIS A 239 -11.32 -11.54 -5.47
N ILE A 240 -11.31 -12.75 -4.90
CA ILE A 240 -10.09 -13.53 -4.67
C ILE A 240 -10.26 -15.01 -4.99
N HIS A 241 -9.14 -15.64 -5.34
CA HIS A 241 -9.01 -17.07 -5.62
C HIS A 241 -8.11 -17.75 -4.58
N THR A 242 -8.67 -18.15 -3.44
CA THR A 242 -7.93 -18.97 -2.47
C THR A 242 -8.14 -20.46 -2.75
N PRO A 243 -7.15 -21.34 -2.46
CA PRO A 243 -7.32 -22.78 -2.68
C PRO A 243 -8.53 -23.38 -1.96
N ALA A 244 -8.78 -22.97 -0.71
CA ALA A 244 -9.93 -23.41 0.07
C ALA A 244 -11.25 -22.86 -0.51
N GLY A 245 -11.26 -21.59 -0.94
CA GLY A 245 -12.41 -20.98 -1.59
C GLY A 245 -12.78 -21.68 -2.89
N ALA A 246 -11.79 -21.94 -3.74
CA ALA A 246 -11.96 -22.68 -4.99
C ALA A 246 -12.50 -24.10 -4.72
N ALA A 247 -11.95 -24.82 -3.74
CA ALA A 247 -12.42 -26.14 -3.35
C ALA A 247 -13.89 -26.13 -2.93
N VAL A 248 -14.30 -25.24 -2.02
CA VAL A 248 -15.69 -25.13 -1.58
C VAL A 248 -16.62 -24.69 -2.71
N SER A 249 -16.17 -23.79 -3.59
CA SER A 249 -16.97 -23.35 -4.75
C SER A 249 -17.30 -24.49 -5.72
N ALA A 250 -16.47 -25.53 -5.78
CA ALA A 250 -16.68 -26.72 -6.59
C ALA A 250 -17.50 -27.82 -5.88
N MET A 251 -17.79 -27.68 -4.59
CA MET A 251 -18.59 -28.64 -3.84
C MET A 251 -20.08 -28.47 -4.13
N LYS A 252 -20.79 -29.57 -4.39
CA LYS A 252 -22.26 -29.55 -4.55
C LYS A 252 -22.96 -28.95 -3.34
N CYS A 253 -22.47 -29.24 -2.14
CA CYS A 253 -23.01 -28.71 -0.89
C CYS A 253 -22.73 -27.22 -0.66
N GLY A 254 -21.87 -26.58 -1.46
CA GLY A 254 -21.46 -25.20 -1.24
C GLY A 254 -20.82 -25.01 0.15
N LEU A 255 -20.95 -23.81 0.71
CA LEU A 255 -20.57 -23.49 2.09
C LEU A 255 -21.64 -23.99 3.08
N LEU A 256 -21.21 -24.79 4.05
CA LEU A 256 -22.02 -25.39 5.10
C LEU A 256 -21.96 -24.54 6.38
N PRO A 257 -23.06 -24.47 7.16
CA PRO A 257 -23.11 -23.72 8.42
C PRO A 257 -22.45 -24.53 9.55
N ILE A 258 -21.14 -24.73 9.50
CA ILE A 258 -20.40 -25.59 10.46
C ILE A 258 -19.49 -24.81 11.41
N SER A 259 -19.38 -23.49 11.23
CA SER A 259 -18.57 -22.63 12.08
C SER A 259 -19.23 -21.26 12.30
N PRO A 260 -18.87 -20.53 13.37
CA PRO A 260 -19.34 -19.16 13.58
C PRO A 260 -19.00 -18.21 12.44
N GLU A 261 -17.86 -18.42 11.76
CA GLU A 261 -17.43 -17.65 10.59
C GLU A 261 -18.36 -17.90 9.40
N ALA A 262 -18.84 -19.14 9.19
CA ALA A 262 -19.83 -19.41 8.16
C ALA A 262 -21.17 -18.74 8.47
N LEU A 263 -21.59 -18.77 9.75
CA LEU A 263 -22.85 -18.14 10.19
C LEU A 263 -22.82 -16.61 10.12
N SER A 264 -21.66 -15.98 10.35
CA SER A 264 -21.53 -14.52 10.34
C SER A 264 -21.71 -13.90 8.96
N LEU A 265 -21.59 -14.69 7.89
CA LEU A 265 -21.78 -14.24 6.50
C LEU A 265 -23.25 -13.97 6.16
N GLY A 266 -24.19 -14.53 6.92
CA GLY A 266 -25.61 -14.45 6.61
C GLY A 266 -25.95 -15.19 5.32
N GLU A 267 -26.64 -14.51 4.40
CA GLU A 267 -27.03 -15.06 3.11
C GLU A 267 -25.81 -15.16 2.16
N VAL A 268 -25.53 -16.38 1.69
CA VAL A 268 -24.46 -16.68 0.74
C VAL A 268 -25.09 -16.95 -0.63
N ALA A 269 -24.86 -16.04 -1.57
CA ALA A 269 -25.30 -16.22 -2.95
C ALA A 269 -24.35 -17.13 -3.73
N TYR A 270 -24.85 -17.73 -4.82
CA TYR A 270 -24.06 -18.55 -5.74
C TYR A 270 -24.27 -18.11 -7.18
N HIS A 271 -23.21 -18.18 -7.99
CA HIS A 271 -23.30 -18.01 -9.43
C HIS A 271 -22.52 -19.14 -10.11
N ASP A 272 -23.16 -19.78 -11.09
CA ASP A 272 -22.56 -20.89 -11.83
C ASP A 272 -21.54 -20.39 -12.85
N TYR A 273 -20.50 -21.18 -13.12
CA TYR A 273 -19.42 -20.80 -14.02
C TYR A 273 -19.86 -20.80 -15.49
N HIS A 274 -19.77 -19.65 -16.16
CA HIS A 274 -20.05 -19.53 -17.60
C HIS A 274 -18.79 -19.24 -18.45
N GLY A 275 -17.63 -19.04 -17.83
CA GLY A 275 -16.38 -18.76 -18.51
C GLY A 275 -15.55 -17.70 -17.79
N ILE A 276 -14.58 -17.14 -18.51
CA ILE A 276 -13.69 -16.08 -18.00
C ILE A 276 -14.24 -14.69 -18.32
N LEU A 277 -14.97 -14.55 -19.43
CA LEU A 277 -15.52 -13.28 -19.90
C LEU A 277 -16.95 -13.14 -19.42
N VAL A 278 -17.23 -12.04 -18.73
CA VAL A 278 -18.57 -11.67 -18.30
C VAL A 278 -19.25 -10.88 -19.42
N ASP A 279 -20.16 -11.52 -20.14
CA ASP A 279 -21.02 -10.87 -21.14
C ASP A 279 -22.22 -10.15 -20.48
N GLU A 280 -23.01 -9.43 -21.27
CA GLU A 280 -24.14 -8.65 -20.74
C GLU A 280 -25.21 -9.54 -20.10
N GLU A 281 -25.46 -10.73 -20.65
CA GLU A 281 -26.35 -11.72 -20.07
C GLU A 281 -25.85 -12.21 -18.70
N GLU A 282 -24.55 -12.52 -18.59
CA GLU A 282 -23.92 -12.93 -17.34
C GLU A 282 -23.95 -11.82 -16.29
N LYS A 283 -23.78 -10.55 -16.68
CA LYS A 283 -23.96 -9.40 -15.76
C LYS A 283 -25.33 -9.44 -15.10
N VAL A 284 -26.40 -9.58 -15.90
CA VAL A 284 -27.78 -9.62 -15.38
C VAL A 284 -27.98 -10.81 -14.43
N LEU A 285 -27.39 -11.96 -14.75
CA LEU A 285 -27.46 -13.15 -13.89
C LEU A 285 -26.70 -12.96 -12.58
N ILE A 286 -25.49 -12.40 -12.60
CA ILE A 286 -24.70 -12.08 -11.39
C ILE A 286 -25.50 -11.15 -10.49
N GLN A 287 -26.08 -10.09 -11.04
CA GLN A 287 -26.88 -9.12 -10.30
C GLN A 287 -28.10 -9.79 -9.64
N LYS A 288 -28.82 -10.63 -10.39
CA LYS A 288 -29.96 -11.38 -9.88
C LYS A 288 -29.55 -12.35 -8.77
N ASN A 289 -28.45 -13.08 -8.95
CA ASN A 289 -27.98 -14.08 -8.00
C ASN A 289 -27.48 -13.44 -6.70
N LEU A 290 -26.73 -12.33 -6.78
CA LEU A 290 -26.27 -11.59 -5.60
C LEU A 290 -27.47 -11.03 -4.82
N GLY A 291 -28.45 -10.49 -5.53
CA GLY A 291 -29.63 -9.92 -4.93
C GLY A 291 -29.37 -8.67 -4.08
N PRO A 292 -30.40 -8.16 -3.38
CA PRO A 292 -30.34 -6.85 -2.72
C PRO A 292 -29.70 -6.87 -1.33
N LYS A 293 -29.48 -8.05 -0.73
CA LYS A 293 -29.09 -8.18 0.69
C LYS A 293 -27.80 -8.93 0.92
N SER A 294 -27.51 -9.95 0.11
CA SER A 294 -26.32 -10.79 0.28
C SER A 294 -25.05 -9.94 0.24
N LYS A 295 -24.13 -10.26 1.15
CA LYS A 295 -22.81 -9.62 1.28
C LYS A 295 -21.70 -10.50 0.70
N VAL A 296 -22.03 -11.74 0.36
CA VAL A 296 -21.11 -12.74 -0.19
C VAL A 296 -21.73 -13.41 -1.41
N LEU A 297 -20.89 -13.63 -2.43
CA LEU A 297 -21.19 -14.42 -3.61
C LEU A 297 -20.06 -15.43 -3.84
N ILE A 298 -20.42 -16.72 -3.93
CA ILE A 298 -19.49 -17.77 -4.33
C ILE A 298 -19.67 -18.02 -5.83
N LEU A 299 -18.62 -17.80 -6.60
CA LEU A 299 -18.56 -18.14 -8.02
C LEU A 299 -18.14 -19.60 -8.13
N ARG A 300 -19.07 -20.48 -8.53
CA ARG A 300 -18.81 -21.92 -8.62
C ARG A 300 -17.60 -22.18 -9.50
N ASN A 301 -16.76 -23.12 -9.08
CA ASN A 301 -15.53 -23.52 -9.79
C ASN A 301 -14.54 -22.37 -10.07
N HIS A 302 -14.67 -21.21 -9.40
CA HIS A 302 -13.89 -20.03 -9.72
C HIS A 302 -13.31 -19.38 -8.45
N GLY A 303 -14.15 -18.79 -7.59
CA GLY A 303 -13.63 -17.99 -6.50
C GLY A 303 -14.67 -17.38 -5.58
N LEU A 304 -14.18 -16.48 -4.75
CA LEU A 304 -14.94 -15.84 -3.69
C LEU A 304 -15.13 -14.36 -3.99
N VAL A 305 -16.32 -13.85 -3.69
CA VAL A 305 -16.65 -12.43 -3.78
C VAL A 305 -17.29 -11.97 -2.48
N SER A 306 -16.86 -10.82 -1.97
CA SER A 306 -17.58 -10.10 -0.92
C SER A 306 -17.85 -8.65 -1.33
N VAL A 307 -18.90 -8.08 -0.73
CA VAL A 307 -19.28 -6.68 -0.92
C VAL A 307 -19.50 -5.99 0.43
N GLY A 308 -19.25 -4.68 0.48
CA GLY A 308 -19.46 -3.87 1.68
C GLY A 308 -19.78 -2.42 1.36
N GLU A 309 -20.46 -1.76 2.27
CA GLU A 309 -20.73 -0.32 2.30
C GLU A 309 -19.48 0.47 2.76
N SER A 310 -18.44 -0.24 3.21
CA SER A 310 -17.10 0.26 3.50
C SER A 310 -16.03 -0.77 3.10
N VAL A 311 -14.76 -0.33 3.08
CA VAL A 311 -13.61 -1.23 2.83
C VAL A 311 -13.50 -2.27 3.95
N GLU A 312 -13.74 -1.83 5.18
CA GLU A 312 -13.68 -2.64 6.39
C GLU A 312 -14.76 -3.72 6.44
N GLU A 313 -15.99 -3.41 6.01
CA GLU A 313 -17.07 -4.38 5.96
C GLU A 313 -16.79 -5.45 4.89
N ALA A 314 -16.34 -5.05 3.70
CA ALA A 314 -15.98 -6.00 2.65
C ALA A 314 -14.80 -6.91 3.08
N PHE A 315 -13.82 -6.34 3.78
CA PHE A 315 -12.73 -7.08 4.41
C PHE A 315 -13.26 -8.10 5.43
N TYR A 316 -14.17 -7.69 6.31
CA TYR A 316 -14.76 -8.58 7.31
C TYR A 316 -15.42 -9.79 6.66
N TYR A 317 -16.25 -9.58 5.63
CA TYR A 317 -16.93 -10.68 4.95
C TYR A 317 -15.97 -11.60 4.20
N ILE A 318 -14.99 -11.05 3.47
CA ILE A 318 -14.05 -11.93 2.74
C ILE A 318 -13.18 -12.73 3.69
N HIS A 319 -12.73 -12.12 4.79
CA HIS A 319 -11.91 -12.79 5.79
C HIS A 319 -12.67 -13.98 6.41
N ASN A 320 -13.89 -13.74 6.89
CA ASN A 320 -14.72 -14.81 7.46
C ASN A 320 -15.04 -15.89 6.43
N LEU A 321 -15.27 -15.51 5.16
CA LEU A 321 -15.54 -16.47 4.09
C LEU A 321 -14.34 -17.37 3.81
N VAL A 322 -13.13 -16.81 3.71
CA VAL A 322 -11.90 -17.61 3.53
C VAL A 322 -11.71 -18.57 4.70
N VAL A 323 -11.85 -18.09 5.93
CA VAL A 323 -11.71 -18.93 7.13
C VAL A 323 -12.77 -20.03 7.18
N ALA A 324 -14.03 -19.70 6.87
CA ALA A 324 -15.11 -20.68 6.81
C ALA A 324 -14.84 -21.78 5.76
N CYS A 325 -14.33 -21.39 4.58
CA CYS A 325 -13.92 -22.35 3.56
C CYS A 325 -12.77 -23.24 4.02
N GLU A 326 -11.76 -22.69 4.68
CA GLU A 326 -10.65 -23.48 5.23
C GLU A 326 -11.11 -24.49 6.28
N ILE A 327 -11.97 -24.06 7.21
CA ILE A 327 -12.56 -24.93 8.23
C ILE A 327 -13.31 -26.07 7.52
N GLN A 328 -14.17 -25.76 6.56
CA GLN A 328 -14.94 -26.77 5.85
C GLN A 328 -14.08 -27.80 5.11
N VAL A 329 -13.05 -27.36 4.38
CA VAL A 329 -12.15 -28.29 3.68
C VAL A 329 -11.47 -29.23 4.67
N ARG A 330 -10.92 -28.71 5.77
CA ARG A 330 -10.24 -29.52 6.79
C ARG A 330 -11.22 -30.46 7.51
N THR A 331 -12.42 -29.98 7.81
CA THR A 331 -13.46 -30.75 8.50
C THR A 331 -13.98 -31.88 7.61
N LEU A 332 -14.31 -31.61 6.34
CA LEU A 332 -14.79 -32.65 5.42
C LEU A 332 -13.74 -33.72 5.16
N ALA A 333 -12.47 -33.31 5.00
CA ALA A 333 -11.36 -34.25 4.85
C ALA A 333 -11.21 -35.18 6.08
N SER A 334 -11.44 -34.66 7.28
CA SER A 334 -11.30 -35.44 8.52
C SER A 334 -12.54 -36.27 8.87
N ALA A 335 -13.74 -35.78 8.56
CA ALA A 335 -15.00 -36.43 8.87
C ALA A 335 -15.43 -37.47 7.81
N GLY A 336 -14.79 -37.49 6.64
CA GLY A 336 -15.14 -38.41 5.55
C GLY A 336 -16.38 -38.01 4.76
N GLY A 337 -16.78 -36.74 4.80
CA GLY A 337 -17.93 -36.22 4.04
C GLY A 337 -18.91 -35.38 4.87
N PRO A 338 -19.89 -34.73 4.21
CA PRO A 338 -20.83 -33.81 4.86
C PRO A 338 -21.85 -34.52 5.76
N ASP A 339 -22.16 -35.79 5.51
CA ASP A 339 -23.16 -36.56 6.26
C ASP A 339 -22.75 -36.86 7.70
N ASN A 340 -21.44 -36.76 8.01
CA ASN A 340 -20.89 -36.98 9.34
C ASN A 340 -20.73 -35.67 10.15
N LEU A 341 -21.29 -34.55 9.67
CA LEU A 341 -21.13 -33.24 10.29
C LEU A 341 -22.32 -32.86 11.16
N VAL A 342 -22.02 -32.20 12.28
CA VAL A 342 -23.03 -31.48 13.07
C VAL A 342 -23.19 -30.09 12.48
N LEU A 343 -24.34 -29.84 11.86
CA LEU A 343 -24.66 -28.52 11.30
C LEU A 343 -25.20 -27.58 12.38
N LEU A 344 -24.73 -26.34 12.35
CA LEU A 344 -25.28 -25.27 13.18
C LEU A 344 -26.60 -24.80 12.58
N ASN A 345 -27.55 -24.39 13.43
CA ASN A 345 -28.81 -23.82 12.98
C ASN A 345 -28.66 -22.30 12.80
N PRO A 346 -28.75 -21.76 11.56
CA PRO A 346 -28.61 -20.33 11.30
C PRO A 346 -29.68 -19.47 11.97
N GLU A 347 -30.90 -19.98 12.17
CA GLU A 347 -32.00 -19.23 12.81
C GLU A 347 -31.75 -18.99 14.30
N LYS A 348 -31.01 -19.91 14.95
CA LYS A 348 -30.60 -19.75 16.35
C LYS A 348 -29.40 -18.83 16.50
N TYR A 349 -28.69 -18.54 15.42
CA TYR A 349 -27.59 -17.62 15.43
C TYR A 349 -28.10 -16.19 15.57
N LYS A 350 -28.06 -15.69 16.81
CA LYS A 350 -28.24 -14.27 17.06
C LYS A 350 -26.95 -13.56 16.66
N ALA A 351 -26.87 -13.15 15.40
CA ALA A 351 -25.89 -12.15 15.00
C ALA A 351 -26.00 -11.01 16.03
N LYS A 352 -24.92 -10.70 16.75
CA LYS A 352 -24.92 -9.55 17.65
C LYS A 352 -25.25 -8.35 16.76
N SER A 353 -26.46 -7.79 16.88
CA SER A 353 -26.82 -6.64 16.09
C SER A 353 -25.87 -5.52 16.50
N ARG A 354 -24.83 -5.26 15.69
CA ARG A 354 -23.99 -4.06 15.83
C ARG A 354 -24.75 -2.84 15.27
N SER A 355 -26.07 -2.79 15.49
CA SER A 355 -26.94 -1.70 15.08
C SER A 355 -26.95 -0.58 16.13
N PRO A 356 -27.13 0.69 15.72
CA PRO A 356 -27.93 1.76 16.32
C PRO A 356 -28.26 1.90 17.82
N GLY A 357 -28.46 0.87 18.62
CA GLY A 357 -29.14 0.97 19.91
C GLY A 357 -28.32 1.61 21.04
N SER A 358 -28.88 2.61 21.71
CA SER A 358 -28.31 3.33 22.85
C SER A 358 -28.01 2.42 24.05
N PRO A 359 -26.90 2.61 24.78
CA PRO A 359 -26.84 2.20 26.18
C PRO A 359 -27.51 3.30 27.01
N VAL A 360 -28.68 2.99 27.55
CA VAL A 360 -29.13 3.61 28.80
C VAL A 360 -28.17 3.09 29.86
N GLY A 361 -27.29 3.96 30.34
CA GLY A 361 -26.30 3.63 31.37
C GLY A 361 -25.38 4.80 31.61
N GLU A 362 -25.74 5.64 32.59
CA GLU A 362 -24.88 6.70 33.11
C GLU A 362 -23.59 6.09 33.65
N GLY A 363 -22.48 6.38 32.98
CA GLY A 363 -21.14 5.95 33.35
C GLY A 363 -20.12 6.54 32.37
N THR A 364 -19.19 7.32 32.89
CA THR A 364 -18.23 8.16 32.17
C THR A 364 -17.43 7.43 31.09
N GLY A 365 -17.55 7.90 29.84
CA GLY A 365 -16.76 7.50 28.67
C GLY A 365 -17.56 6.66 27.66
N SER A 366 -18.23 7.30 26.69
CA SER A 366 -18.90 6.58 25.61
C SER A 366 -17.86 5.84 24.76
N LEU A 367 -17.83 4.51 24.85
CA LEU A 367 -16.99 3.68 23.98
C LEU A 367 -17.32 3.98 22.50
N PRO A 368 -16.32 4.05 21.60
CA PRO A 368 -16.57 4.26 20.18
C PRO A 368 -17.50 3.17 19.64
N LYS A 369 -18.57 3.57 18.95
CA LYS A 369 -19.46 2.64 18.27
C LYS A 369 -18.84 2.23 16.94
N TRP A 370 -18.28 1.03 16.89
CA TRP A 370 -17.69 0.44 15.69
C TRP A 370 -18.76 -0.16 14.77
N GLN A 371 -18.65 0.11 13.47
CA GLN A 371 -19.40 -0.62 12.44
C GLN A 371 -18.78 -2.00 12.18
N ILE A 372 -19.40 -2.79 11.32
CA ILE A 372 -18.92 -4.13 10.94
C ILE A 372 -17.51 -4.02 10.33
N GLY A 373 -16.58 -4.80 10.86
CA GLY A 373 -15.19 -4.88 10.38
C GLY A 373 -14.27 -3.75 10.81
N GLU A 374 -14.79 -2.61 11.29
CA GLU A 374 -13.92 -1.44 11.58
C GLU A 374 -12.93 -1.71 12.72
N GLN A 375 -13.38 -2.36 13.80
CA GLN A 375 -12.50 -2.65 14.94
C GLN A 375 -11.41 -3.65 14.56
N GLU A 376 -11.79 -4.68 13.81
CA GLU A 376 -10.89 -5.72 13.31
C GLU A 376 -9.87 -5.12 12.32
N PHE A 377 -10.33 -4.30 11.37
CA PHE A 377 -9.49 -3.64 10.38
C PHE A 377 -8.52 -2.66 11.05
N GLU A 378 -8.99 -1.85 12.01
CA GLU A 378 -8.14 -0.92 12.76
C GLU A 378 -7.02 -1.64 13.54
N ALA A 379 -7.28 -2.84 14.06
CA ALA A 379 -6.23 -3.67 14.67
C ALA A 379 -5.18 -4.12 13.65
N LEU A 380 -5.61 -4.48 12.44
CA LEU A 380 -4.72 -4.85 11.35
C LEU A 380 -3.92 -3.66 10.81
N MET A 381 -4.49 -2.46 10.81
CA MET A 381 -3.75 -1.23 10.47
C MET A 381 -2.59 -0.99 11.44
N ARG A 382 -2.81 -1.18 12.74
CA ARG A 382 -1.72 -1.10 13.75
C ARG A 382 -0.66 -2.18 13.52
N MET A 383 -1.07 -3.38 13.12
CA MET A 383 -0.12 -4.45 12.75
C MET A 383 0.73 -4.04 11.55
N LEU A 384 0.14 -3.48 10.49
CA LEU A 384 0.87 -2.98 9.32
C LEU A 384 1.84 -1.86 9.67
N ASP A 385 1.44 -0.93 10.54
CA ASP A 385 2.32 0.14 11.04
C ASP A 385 3.54 -0.45 11.78
N ASN A 386 3.33 -1.46 12.64
CA ASN A 386 4.41 -2.15 13.35
C ASN A 386 5.35 -2.93 12.41
N LEU A 387 4.86 -3.38 11.25
CA LEU A 387 5.65 -4.03 10.20
C LEU A 387 6.38 -3.02 9.30
N GLY A 388 6.23 -1.72 9.51
CA GLY A 388 6.94 -0.67 8.77
C GLY A 388 6.24 -0.17 7.51
N PHE A 389 5.01 -0.64 7.21
CA PHE A 389 4.22 -0.18 6.06
C PHE A 389 3.71 1.27 6.20
N ARG A 390 3.84 1.91 7.38
CA ARG A 390 3.62 3.35 7.61
C ARG A 390 2.31 3.88 7.00
N MET A 391 1.18 3.45 7.51
CA MET A 391 -0.16 3.75 7.00
C MET A 391 -0.57 5.22 7.17
N HIS A 392 0.04 5.95 8.12
CA HIS A 392 -0.22 7.36 8.47
C HIS A 392 -1.68 7.81 8.22
N SER A 393 -2.65 7.01 8.66
CA SER A 393 -4.01 7.46 8.89
C SER A 393 -4.22 7.54 10.39
N SER A 394 -3.57 8.55 10.97
CA SER A 394 -3.97 9.20 12.22
C SER A 394 -4.17 8.29 13.45
N HIS A 395 -3.24 8.43 14.39
CA HIS A 395 -3.44 8.37 15.85
C HIS A 395 -4.58 9.31 16.36
N GLN A 396 -5.71 9.37 15.68
CA GLN A 396 -6.73 10.41 15.84
C GLN A 396 -8.17 9.87 15.78
N ARG A 397 -8.38 8.55 15.94
CA ARG A 397 -9.70 7.94 16.12
C ARG A 397 -9.91 7.26 17.48
N LEU A 398 -8.87 7.21 18.31
CA LEU A 398 -8.95 6.78 19.71
C LEU A 398 -8.69 7.99 20.63
N ARG A 399 -9.60 8.97 20.60
CA ARG A 399 -9.85 9.91 21.70
C ARG A 399 -11.32 10.27 21.74
#